data_AF-M6EHU3-F1
#
_entry.id   AF-M6EHU3-F1
#
_cell.length_a   1.000
_cell.length_b   1.000
_cell.length_c   1.000
_cell.angle_alpha   90.00
_cell.angle_beta   90.00
_cell.angle_gamma   90.00
#
_symmetry.space_group_name_H-M   'P 1'
#
loop_
_entity.id
_entity.type
_entity.pdbx_description
1 polymer ?
#
loop_
_entity_poly.entity_id
_entity_poly.type
_entity_poly.pdbx_seq_one_letter_code
_entity_poly.pdbx_strand_id
1 'polypeptide(L)'
;MVKYYLFLIFCLCFYGSCYDAKLELSLREISERKDRIFIIDIDDESDLYMGKRKKFRDSLIKMVDKIKKLQPSVIYLNNSFINSSGGEKEFAEKLNHTIATISTFELNSDDQEINFTEKVWNSIGTIIKGRYNKFHNQYYRFSGVNFPSFEIIRRSKAICASRSYTNKKGEIEIIYPFHEYGQYLFENCPVTIANEFIGSYKMKIDYDEIEGRFALYSTKDQRLIKYLNHEMQGGYEVVPIEFKTFRRFSGKAFLENEIQIDPGYIFIINTLDKSFKVPLNREISNSEVLASMVYTLLDLVSK
;
A
#
# COMPACT_ATOMS: atom_id res chain seq x y z
N MET A 1 -30.49 -15.40 41.63
CA MET A 1 -30.23 -14.20 40.79
C MET A 1 -28.83 -13.63 40.99
N VAL A 2 -28.38 -13.31 42.21
CA VAL A 2 -27.06 -12.67 42.48
C VAL A 2 -25.84 -13.45 41.97
N LYS A 3 -25.85 -14.80 42.03
CA LYS A 3 -24.76 -15.65 41.51
C LYS A 3 -24.56 -15.56 39.98
N TYR A 4 -25.63 -15.33 39.21
CA TYR A 4 -25.54 -15.19 37.75
C TYR A 4 -24.97 -13.82 37.37
N TYR A 5 -25.31 -12.75 38.09
CA TYR A 5 -24.74 -11.43 37.87
C TYR A 5 -23.22 -11.38 38.15
N LEU A 6 -22.76 -12.01 39.23
CA LEU A 6 -21.32 -12.10 39.53
C LEU A 6 -20.55 -12.91 38.48
N PHE A 7 -21.12 -14.01 37.98
CA PHE A 7 -20.52 -14.78 36.89
C PHE A 7 -20.48 -13.99 35.58
N LEU A 8 -21.54 -13.24 35.26
CA LEU A 8 -21.61 -12.41 34.05
C LEU A 8 -20.64 -11.23 34.11
N ILE A 9 -20.49 -10.59 35.27
CA ILE A 9 -19.49 -9.53 35.50
C ILE A 9 -18.07 -10.11 35.41
N PHE A 10 -17.81 -11.27 36.01
CA PHE A 10 -16.53 -11.95 35.91
C PHE A 10 -16.20 -12.31 34.45
N CYS A 11 -17.15 -12.86 33.70
CA CYS A 11 -16.97 -13.13 32.27
C CYS A 11 -16.69 -11.84 31.47
N LEU A 12 -17.38 -10.74 31.75
CA LEU A 12 -17.14 -9.45 31.08
C LEU A 12 -15.75 -8.86 31.40
N CYS A 13 -15.31 -8.94 32.66
CA CYS A 13 -13.99 -8.46 33.08
C CYS A 13 -12.85 -9.28 32.44
N PHE A 14 -12.98 -10.61 32.37
CA PHE A 14 -11.98 -11.46 31.73
C PHE A 14 -11.95 -11.30 30.20
N TYR A 15 -13.11 -11.08 29.58
CA TYR A 15 -13.19 -10.88 28.13
C TYR A 15 -12.59 -9.52 27.72
N GLY A 16 -12.81 -8.47 28.51
CA GLY A 16 -12.19 -7.15 28.31
C GLY A 16 -10.67 -7.19 28.48
N SER A 17 -10.17 -7.76 29.59
CA SER A 17 -8.74 -7.82 29.88
C SER A 17 -7.94 -8.67 28.86
N CYS A 18 -8.52 -9.78 28.37
CA CYS A 18 -7.87 -10.62 27.36
C CYS A 18 -7.84 -9.95 25.97
N TYR A 19 -8.86 -9.15 25.65
CA TYR A 19 -8.90 -8.40 24.40
C TYR A 19 -7.81 -7.31 24.37
N ASP A 20 -7.67 -6.53 25.44
CA ASP A 20 -6.68 -5.46 25.52
C ASP A 20 -5.25 -6.00 25.47
N ALA A 21 -4.96 -7.10 26.17
CA ALA A 21 -3.65 -7.75 26.11
C ALA A 21 -3.28 -8.25 24.69
N LYS A 22 -4.24 -8.80 23.94
CA LYS A 22 -4.01 -9.24 22.56
C LYS A 22 -3.80 -8.07 21.59
N LEU A 23 -4.53 -6.98 21.80
CA LEU A 23 -4.36 -5.75 21.04
C LEU A 23 -2.96 -5.16 21.29
N GLU A 24 -2.54 -5.01 22.55
CA GLU A 24 -1.21 -4.52 22.92
C GLU A 24 -0.07 -5.36 22.30
N LEU A 25 -0.19 -6.70 22.37
CA LEU A 25 0.77 -7.60 21.72
C LEU A 25 0.87 -7.36 20.21
N SER A 26 -0.29 -7.20 19.55
CA SER A 26 -0.33 -6.95 18.11
C SER A 26 0.30 -5.59 17.74
N LEU A 27 0.01 -4.55 18.51
CA LEU A 27 0.60 -3.21 18.32
C LEU A 27 2.11 -3.23 18.53
N ARG A 28 2.60 -3.99 19.52
CA ARG A 28 4.02 -4.20 19.76
C ARG A 28 4.69 -4.93 18.59
N GLU A 29 4.10 -6.01 18.09
CA GLU A 29 4.64 -6.74 16.93
C GLU A 29 4.69 -5.85 15.68
N ILE A 30 3.69 -4.99 15.46
CA ILE A 30 3.72 -3.99 14.39
C ILE A 30 4.86 -2.99 14.64
N SER A 31 5.03 -2.49 15.87
CA SER A 31 6.11 -1.57 16.23
C SER A 31 7.50 -2.16 15.95
N GLU A 32 7.71 -3.44 16.25
CA GLU A 32 9.00 -4.13 16.05
C GLU A 32 9.29 -4.45 14.57
N ARG A 33 8.26 -4.38 13.71
CA ARG A 33 8.35 -4.79 12.30
C ARG A 33 8.09 -3.68 11.28
N LYS A 34 7.67 -2.48 11.69
CA LYS A 34 7.36 -1.35 10.80
C LYS A 34 8.51 -0.93 9.87
N ASP A 35 9.75 -1.14 10.29
CA ASP A 35 10.96 -0.86 9.48
C ASP A 35 11.35 -2.01 8.55
N ARG A 36 10.64 -3.16 8.56
CA ARG A 36 10.90 -4.32 7.68
C ARG A 36 10.38 -4.08 6.27
N ILE A 37 10.86 -3.01 5.65
CA ILE A 37 10.58 -2.65 4.27
C ILE A 37 11.86 -2.82 3.45
N PHE A 38 11.74 -3.47 2.31
CA PHE A 38 12.85 -3.79 1.42
C PHE A 38 12.53 -3.26 0.01
N ILE A 39 13.44 -2.48 -0.56
CA ILE A 39 13.26 -1.86 -1.86
C ILE A 39 14.10 -2.60 -2.91
N ILE A 40 13.48 -2.89 -4.06
CA ILE A 40 14.15 -3.38 -5.25
C ILE A 40 13.87 -2.39 -6.38
N ASP A 41 14.86 -1.58 -6.72
CA ASP A 41 14.75 -0.61 -7.81
C ASP A 41 15.23 -1.24 -9.12
N ILE A 42 14.42 -1.11 -10.16
CA ILE A 42 14.83 -1.44 -11.52
C ILE A 42 15.46 -0.17 -12.11
N ASP A 43 16.73 0.04 -11.79
CA ASP A 43 17.59 1.08 -12.37
C ASP A 43 17.95 0.77 -13.83
N ASP A 44 18.65 1.70 -14.50
CA ASP A 44 19.07 1.55 -15.90
C ASP A 44 19.86 0.26 -16.16
N GLU A 45 20.75 -0.12 -15.24
CA GLU A 45 21.51 -1.35 -15.36
C GLU A 45 20.60 -2.59 -15.26
N SER A 46 19.64 -2.57 -14.34
CA SER A 46 18.65 -3.62 -14.18
C SER A 46 17.71 -3.71 -15.37
N ASP A 47 17.27 -2.58 -15.94
CA ASP A 47 16.44 -2.57 -17.15
C ASP A 47 17.19 -3.20 -18.34
N LEU A 48 18.46 -2.84 -18.54
CA LEU A 48 19.33 -3.46 -19.55
C LEU A 48 19.50 -4.97 -19.30
N TYR A 49 19.75 -5.37 -18.05
CA TYR A 49 19.93 -6.76 -17.66
C TYR A 49 18.66 -7.59 -17.91
N MET A 50 17.52 -7.08 -17.46
CA MET A 50 16.21 -7.73 -17.59
C MET A 50 15.72 -7.69 -19.04
N GLY A 51 16.23 -6.77 -19.86
CA GLY A 51 15.91 -6.60 -21.27
C GLY A 51 14.45 -6.22 -21.51
N LYS A 52 14.02 -6.25 -22.78
CA LYS A 52 12.69 -5.74 -23.18
C LYS A 52 11.59 -6.81 -23.17
N ARG A 53 10.34 -6.35 -22.99
CA ARG A 53 9.09 -7.13 -23.14
C ARG A 53 9.13 -8.46 -22.38
N LYS A 54 9.20 -9.60 -23.09
CA LYS A 54 9.14 -10.94 -22.51
C LYS A 54 10.28 -11.20 -21.51
N LYS A 55 11.52 -10.83 -21.85
CA LYS A 55 12.67 -11.06 -20.96
C LYS A 55 12.53 -10.27 -19.64
N PHE A 56 11.99 -9.05 -19.73
CA PHE A 56 11.64 -8.24 -18.56
C PHE A 56 10.65 -8.99 -17.66
N ARG A 57 9.57 -9.53 -18.27
CA ARG A 57 8.54 -10.29 -17.56
C ARG A 57 9.08 -11.55 -16.93
N ASP A 58 9.87 -12.33 -17.66
CA ASP A 58 10.50 -13.54 -17.13
C ASP A 58 11.42 -13.21 -15.94
N SER A 59 12.11 -12.07 -16.00
CA SER A 59 12.95 -11.58 -14.90
C SER A 59 12.13 -11.14 -13.69
N LEU A 60 11.02 -10.42 -13.90
CA LEU A 60 10.08 -10.08 -12.83
C LEU A 60 9.46 -11.33 -12.19
N ILE A 61 9.13 -12.36 -12.99
CA ILE A 61 8.62 -13.64 -12.47
C ILE A 61 9.66 -14.29 -11.57
N LYS A 62 10.91 -14.40 -12.03
CA LYS A 62 12.02 -14.94 -11.23
C LYS A 62 12.22 -14.16 -9.93
N MET A 63 12.13 -12.83 -10.00
CA MET A 63 12.24 -11.95 -8.85
C MET A 63 11.12 -12.21 -7.84
N VAL A 64 9.86 -12.22 -8.29
CA VAL A 64 8.70 -12.50 -7.45
C VAL A 64 8.81 -13.89 -6.83
N ASP A 65 9.16 -14.92 -7.59
CA ASP A 65 9.31 -16.28 -7.07
C ASP A 65 10.44 -16.39 -6.04
N LYS A 66 11.54 -15.64 -6.24
CA LYS A 66 12.61 -15.52 -5.25
C LYS A 66 12.13 -14.84 -3.98
N ILE A 67 11.39 -13.73 -4.09
CA ILE A 67 10.79 -13.02 -2.95
C ILE A 67 9.85 -13.93 -2.17
N LYS A 68 8.97 -14.70 -2.85
CA LYS A 68 8.02 -15.61 -2.18
C LYS A 68 8.72 -16.65 -1.29
N LYS A 69 9.91 -17.13 -1.68
CA LYS A 69 10.71 -18.06 -0.86
C LYS A 69 11.20 -17.43 0.45
N LEU A 70 11.30 -16.10 0.48
CA LEU A 70 11.65 -15.33 1.68
C LEU A 70 10.45 -15.09 2.61
N GLN A 71 9.27 -15.64 2.28
CA GLN A 71 8.04 -15.54 3.08
C GLN A 71 7.69 -14.08 3.44
N PRO A 72 7.41 -13.24 2.43
CA PRO A 72 7.11 -11.84 2.63
C PRO A 72 5.73 -11.66 3.27
N SER A 73 5.51 -10.53 3.94
CA SER A 73 4.16 -10.12 4.35
C SER A 73 3.40 -9.54 3.16
N VAL A 74 4.06 -8.70 2.36
CA VAL A 74 3.46 -8.00 1.22
C VAL A 74 4.49 -7.92 0.09
N ILE A 75 4.03 -8.07 -1.15
CA ILE A 75 4.80 -7.76 -2.36
C ILE A 75 4.05 -6.66 -3.11
N TYR A 76 4.69 -5.51 -3.30
CA TYR A 76 4.15 -4.40 -4.07
C TYR A 76 4.90 -4.27 -5.40
N LEU A 77 4.14 -4.18 -6.50
CA LEU A 77 4.63 -4.04 -7.86
C LEU A 77 4.26 -2.67 -8.40
N ASN A 78 5.22 -1.75 -8.46
CA ASN A 78 4.96 -0.39 -8.90
C ASN A 78 4.86 -0.29 -10.42
N ASN A 79 3.70 0.07 -10.94
CA ASN A 79 3.39 0.45 -12.34
C ASN A 79 3.92 -0.50 -13.42
N SER A 80 4.29 -1.74 -13.06
CA SER A 80 5.03 -2.62 -13.96
C SER A 80 4.19 -3.10 -15.15
N PHE A 81 2.87 -3.07 -15.06
CA PHE A 81 1.94 -3.61 -16.07
C PHE A 81 1.00 -2.57 -16.68
N ILE A 82 1.31 -1.28 -16.47
CA ILE A 82 0.61 -0.17 -17.08
C ILE A 82 1.13 0.00 -18.51
N ASN A 83 0.25 0.12 -19.50
CA ASN A 83 0.60 0.23 -20.93
C ASN A 83 1.44 -0.92 -21.53
N SER A 84 1.42 -2.13 -20.94
CA SER A 84 2.15 -3.26 -21.53
C SER A 84 1.41 -3.92 -22.69
N SER A 85 2.18 -4.44 -23.64
CA SER A 85 1.70 -5.27 -24.74
C SER A 85 2.42 -6.61 -24.74
N GLY A 86 1.78 -7.64 -24.20
CA GLY A 86 2.21 -9.03 -24.24
C GLY A 86 2.85 -9.53 -22.95
N GLY A 87 2.65 -10.82 -22.66
CA GLY A 87 3.19 -11.50 -21.48
C GLY A 87 2.33 -11.35 -20.21
N GLU A 88 1.22 -10.60 -20.27
CA GLU A 88 0.37 -10.32 -19.11
C GLU A 88 -0.29 -11.58 -18.59
N LYS A 89 -0.72 -12.48 -19.48
CA LYS A 89 -1.38 -13.72 -19.09
C LYS A 89 -0.40 -14.66 -18.37
N GLU A 90 0.79 -14.88 -18.94
CA GLU A 90 1.82 -15.72 -18.32
C GLU A 90 2.29 -15.14 -16.98
N PHE A 91 2.43 -13.80 -16.88
CA PHE A 91 2.77 -13.16 -15.62
C PHE A 91 1.62 -13.26 -14.60
N ALA A 92 0.38 -13.02 -15.02
CA ALA A 92 -0.79 -13.08 -14.15
C ALA A 92 -0.96 -14.48 -13.53
N GLU A 93 -0.61 -15.55 -14.24
CA GLU A 93 -0.60 -16.92 -13.70
C GLU A 93 0.41 -17.11 -12.55
N LYS A 94 1.42 -16.24 -12.44
CA LYS A 94 2.40 -16.23 -11.35
C LYS A 94 2.00 -15.33 -10.19
N LEU A 95 1.04 -14.43 -10.38
CA LEU A 95 0.41 -13.68 -9.28
C LEU A 95 -0.44 -14.66 -8.47
N ASN A 96 0.12 -15.11 -7.34
CA ASN A 96 -0.53 -16.05 -6.44
C ASN A 96 -1.23 -15.28 -5.31
N HIS A 97 -2.53 -15.51 -5.14
CA HIS A 97 -3.36 -14.87 -4.12
C HIS A 97 -2.97 -15.20 -2.67
N THR A 98 -2.20 -16.27 -2.41
CA THR A 98 -1.83 -16.64 -1.03
C THR A 98 -0.84 -15.66 -0.40
N ILE A 99 -0.11 -14.89 -1.20
CA ILE A 99 0.77 -13.82 -0.75
C ILE A 99 0.16 -12.50 -1.22
N ALA A 100 0.09 -11.51 -0.33
CA ALA A 100 -0.51 -10.21 -0.62
C ALA A 100 0.30 -9.46 -1.69
N THR A 101 0.02 -9.76 -2.96
CA THR A 101 0.64 -9.12 -4.11
C THR A 101 -0.26 -7.98 -4.55
N ILE A 102 0.24 -6.76 -4.36
CA ILE A 102 -0.45 -5.51 -4.67
C ILE A 102 0.16 -4.98 -5.97
N SER A 103 -0.68 -4.74 -6.97
CA SER A 103 -0.26 -4.01 -8.17
C SER A 103 -0.94 -2.64 -8.20
N THR A 104 -0.53 -1.80 -9.14
CA THR A 104 -1.03 -0.42 -9.21
C THR A 104 -1.67 -0.08 -10.53
N PHE A 105 -2.41 1.02 -10.51
CA PHE A 105 -2.84 1.75 -11.68
C PHE A 105 -2.45 3.22 -11.55
N GLU A 106 -2.41 3.93 -12.67
CA GLU A 106 -2.01 5.33 -12.73
C GLU A 106 -3.22 6.23 -12.93
N LEU A 107 -3.21 7.35 -12.22
CA LEU A 107 -4.11 8.47 -12.46
C LEU A 107 -3.32 9.58 -13.17
N ASN A 108 -3.92 10.17 -14.20
CA ASN A 108 -3.31 11.18 -15.05
C ASN A 108 -4.28 12.36 -15.30
N SER A 109 -3.77 13.37 -16.00
CA SER A 109 -4.51 14.60 -16.33
C SER A 109 -4.69 14.77 -17.84
N ASP A 110 -4.61 13.65 -18.58
CA ASP A 110 -4.59 13.65 -20.05
C ASP A 110 -5.98 13.35 -20.65
N ASP A 111 -7.04 13.35 -19.83
CA ASP A 111 -8.42 13.01 -20.22
C ASP A 111 -8.57 11.63 -20.89
N GLN A 112 -7.60 10.73 -20.69
CA GLN A 112 -7.57 9.41 -21.33
C GLN A 112 -7.85 8.27 -20.35
N GLU A 113 -8.73 7.38 -20.77
CA GLU A 113 -9.06 6.12 -20.10
C GLU A 113 -8.40 4.96 -20.83
N ILE A 114 -7.47 4.29 -20.16
CA ILE A 114 -6.77 3.12 -20.69
C ILE A 114 -7.16 1.89 -19.87
N ASN A 115 -7.61 0.85 -20.58
CA ASN A 115 -8.11 -0.41 -20.01
C ASN A 115 -9.28 -0.27 -19.04
N PHE A 116 -9.99 0.86 -19.02
CA PHE A 116 -11.17 1.05 -18.17
C PHE A 116 -12.41 0.42 -18.81
N THR A 117 -12.49 -0.91 -18.72
CA THR A 117 -13.59 -1.71 -19.27
C THR A 117 -14.65 -1.99 -18.20
N GLU A 118 -15.83 -2.47 -18.61
CA GLU A 118 -16.90 -2.91 -17.68
C GLU A 118 -16.40 -3.96 -16.66
N LYS A 119 -15.49 -4.85 -17.06
CA LYS A 119 -14.89 -5.84 -16.15
C LYS A 119 -14.03 -5.19 -15.06
N VAL A 120 -13.28 -4.16 -15.44
CA VAL A 120 -12.45 -3.37 -14.52
C VAL A 120 -13.35 -2.56 -13.59
N TRP A 121 -14.38 -1.91 -14.13
CA TRP A 121 -15.40 -1.21 -13.37
C TRP A 121 -16.06 -2.09 -12.30
N ASN A 122 -16.50 -3.29 -12.68
CA ASN A 122 -17.06 -4.29 -11.76
C ASN A 122 -16.07 -4.80 -10.68
N SER A 123 -14.78 -4.52 -10.84
CA SER A 123 -13.74 -4.90 -9.87
C SER A 123 -13.44 -3.79 -8.85
N ILE A 124 -14.06 -2.61 -8.98
CA ILE A 124 -13.95 -1.51 -8.00
C ILE A 124 -14.67 -1.90 -6.70
N GLY A 125 -14.00 -1.66 -5.57
CA GLY A 125 -14.48 -2.00 -4.24
C GLY A 125 -14.22 -3.45 -3.83
N THR A 126 -13.81 -4.32 -4.76
CA THR A 126 -13.46 -5.72 -4.47
C THR A 126 -11.95 -5.92 -4.52
N ILE A 127 -11.37 -5.79 -5.71
CA ILE A 127 -9.92 -5.92 -5.93
C ILE A 127 -9.28 -4.53 -6.08
N ILE A 128 -9.89 -3.67 -6.89
CA ILE A 128 -9.47 -2.28 -7.04
C ILE A 128 -9.96 -1.52 -5.81
N LYS A 129 -9.02 -1.01 -5.02
CA LYS A 129 -9.27 -0.27 -3.78
C LYS A 129 -9.84 1.10 -4.12
N GLY A 130 -11.16 1.15 -4.25
CA GLY A 130 -11.90 2.36 -4.50
C GLY A 130 -13.35 2.25 -4.08
N ARG A 131 -14.00 3.40 -3.92
CA ARG A 131 -15.41 3.52 -3.54
C ARG A 131 -16.06 4.67 -4.28
N TYR A 132 -17.38 4.68 -4.31
CA TYR A 132 -18.14 5.80 -4.86
C TYR A 132 -17.91 7.06 -4.01
N ASN A 133 -17.64 8.19 -4.67
CA ASN A 133 -17.52 9.48 -3.99
C ASN A 133 -18.90 10.04 -3.66
N LYS A 134 -19.28 10.02 -2.37
CA LYS A 134 -20.53 10.63 -1.91
C LYS A 134 -20.43 12.14 -1.69
N PHE A 135 -19.21 12.67 -1.64
CA PHE A 135 -18.91 14.07 -1.32
C PHE A 135 -18.07 14.68 -2.43
N HIS A 136 -18.74 15.20 -3.46
CA HIS A 136 -18.06 15.96 -4.51
C HIS A 136 -17.35 17.18 -3.87
N ASN A 137 -16.07 17.40 -4.21
CA ASN A 137 -15.24 18.58 -3.92
C ASN A 137 -14.23 18.52 -2.75
N GLN A 138 -13.90 17.35 -2.19
CA GLN A 138 -12.92 17.28 -1.10
C GLN A 138 -11.55 16.68 -1.48
N TYR A 139 -11.44 16.14 -2.68
CA TYR A 139 -10.23 15.41 -3.10
C TYR A 139 -9.68 15.95 -4.41
N TYR A 140 -8.40 15.68 -4.64
CA TYR A 140 -7.76 16.04 -5.89
C TYR A 140 -8.34 15.21 -7.03
N ARG A 141 -8.89 15.92 -8.01
CA ARG A 141 -9.56 15.35 -9.16
C ARG A 141 -8.59 15.13 -10.32
N PHE A 142 -8.52 13.90 -10.79
CA PHE A 142 -7.86 13.50 -12.01
C PHE A 142 -8.88 13.33 -13.13
N SER A 143 -8.40 13.44 -14.37
CA SER A 143 -9.25 13.41 -15.54
C SER A 143 -9.00 12.20 -16.44
N GLY A 144 -7.91 11.46 -16.23
CA GLY A 144 -7.67 10.18 -16.88
C GLY A 144 -7.16 9.11 -15.91
N VAL A 145 -7.27 7.86 -16.35
CA VAL A 145 -6.92 6.66 -15.59
C VAL A 145 -6.32 5.60 -16.50
N ASN A 146 -5.34 4.87 -15.99
CA ASN A 146 -4.68 3.80 -16.73
C ASN A 146 -4.52 2.55 -15.87
N PHE A 147 -5.37 1.57 -16.15
CA PHE A 147 -5.37 0.30 -15.45
C PHE A 147 -4.43 -0.72 -16.12
N PRO A 148 -3.84 -1.64 -15.33
CA PRO A 148 -3.25 -2.84 -15.90
C PRO A 148 -4.33 -3.72 -16.55
N SER A 149 -3.92 -4.72 -17.33
CA SER A 149 -4.87 -5.64 -17.95
C SER A 149 -5.77 -6.35 -16.92
N PHE A 150 -6.98 -6.72 -17.33
CA PHE A 150 -7.92 -7.42 -16.45
C PHE A 150 -7.36 -8.73 -15.88
N GLU A 151 -6.46 -9.40 -16.61
CA GLU A 151 -5.77 -10.60 -16.15
C GLU A 151 -4.89 -10.33 -14.91
N ILE A 152 -4.19 -9.19 -14.88
CA ILE A 152 -3.41 -8.75 -13.73
C ILE A 152 -4.33 -8.37 -12.58
N ILE A 153 -5.41 -7.63 -12.87
CA ILE A 153 -6.38 -7.21 -11.87
C ILE A 153 -6.97 -8.43 -11.17
N ARG A 154 -7.58 -9.36 -11.90
CA ARG A 154 -8.27 -10.52 -11.32
C ARG A 154 -7.36 -11.43 -10.50
N ARG A 155 -6.04 -11.39 -10.73
CA ARG A 155 -5.03 -12.23 -10.04
C ARG A 155 -4.29 -11.50 -8.92
N SER A 156 -4.42 -10.18 -8.85
CA SER A 156 -3.84 -9.40 -7.75
C SER A 156 -4.66 -9.58 -6.47
N LYS A 157 -4.01 -9.43 -5.32
CA LYS A 157 -4.71 -9.38 -4.04
C LYS A 157 -5.49 -8.06 -3.90
N ALA A 158 -4.84 -6.98 -4.32
CA ALA A 158 -5.37 -5.63 -4.32
C ALA A 158 -4.74 -4.82 -5.47
N ILE A 159 -5.49 -3.82 -5.95
CA ILE A 159 -5.02 -2.83 -6.92
C ILE A 159 -5.27 -1.44 -6.33
N CYS A 160 -4.25 -0.59 -6.28
CA CYS A 160 -4.33 0.76 -5.66
C CYS A 160 -3.80 1.84 -6.61
N ALA A 161 -4.14 3.10 -6.34
CA ALA A 161 -3.68 4.23 -7.13
C ALA A 161 -2.26 4.62 -6.71
N SER A 162 -1.32 4.61 -7.64
CA SER A 162 0.05 5.09 -7.40
C SER A 162 0.19 6.53 -7.87
N ARG A 163 -0.09 7.48 -6.98
CA ARG A 163 0.15 8.90 -7.26
C ARG A 163 0.63 9.64 -6.02
N SER A 164 1.69 10.40 -6.22
CA SER A 164 2.23 11.30 -5.20
C SER A 164 1.76 12.73 -5.47
N TYR A 165 1.48 13.46 -4.40
CA TYR A 165 1.09 14.87 -4.45
C TYR A 165 2.22 15.75 -3.97
N THR A 166 2.43 16.84 -4.71
CA THR A 166 3.40 17.86 -4.36
C THR A 166 2.70 19.13 -3.90
N ASN A 167 3.26 19.76 -2.87
CA ASN A 167 2.81 21.07 -2.41
C ASN A 167 3.22 22.18 -3.42
N LYS A 168 2.93 23.43 -3.10
CA LYS A 168 3.28 24.59 -3.94
C LYS A 168 4.78 24.75 -4.21
N LYS A 169 5.65 24.12 -3.40
CA LYS A 169 7.11 24.12 -3.56
C LYS A 169 7.61 22.92 -4.39
N GLY A 170 6.69 22.10 -4.91
CA GLY A 170 7.03 20.86 -5.61
C GLY A 170 7.45 19.72 -4.68
N GLU A 171 7.21 19.83 -3.38
CA GLU A 171 7.67 18.87 -2.37
C GLU A 171 6.56 17.89 -1.99
N ILE A 172 6.91 16.61 -1.86
CA ILE A 172 6.04 15.63 -1.22
C ILE A 172 6.28 15.70 0.29
N GLU A 173 5.22 15.90 1.07
CA GLU A 173 5.32 16.01 2.53
C GLU A 173 4.18 15.35 3.32
N ILE A 174 3.05 15.01 2.67
CA ILE A 174 1.83 14.51 3.34
C ILE A 174 1.33 13.23 2.67
N ILE A 175 0.74 12.34 3.49
CA ILE A 175 0.00 11.17 3.02
C ILE A 175 -1.45 11.54 2.76
N TYR A 176 -1.88 11.37 1.51
CA TYR A 176 -3.27 11.58 1.11
C TYR A 176 -4.05 10.27 1.15
N PRO A 177 -5.30 10.27 1.68
CA PRO A 177 -6.09 9.05 1.83
C PRO A 177 -6.59 8.53 0.48
N PHE A 178 -7.05 9.44 -0.38
CA PHE A 178 -7.71 9.10 -1.64
C PHE A 178 -7.32 10.03 -2.79
N HIS A 179 -7.55 9.51 -3.98
CA HIS A 179 -7.51 10.22 -5.25
C HIS A 179 -8.90 10.20 -5.89
N GLU A 180 -9.39 11.33 -6.39
CA GLU A 180 -10.69 11.40 -7.06
C GLU A 180 -10.53 11.26 -8.57
N TYR A 181 -11.35 10.39 -9.18
CA TYR A 181 -11.49 10.31 -10.62
C TYR A 181 -12.94 9.98 -10.98
N GLY A 182 -13.56 10.82 -11.80
CA GLY A 182 -14.98 10.76 -12.09
C GLY A 182 -15.81 10.83 -10.81
N GLN A 183 -16.53 9.73 -10.52
CA GLN A 183 -17.35 9.56 -9.32
C GLN A 183 -16.73 8.60 -8.29
N TYR A 184 -15.42 8.32 -8.40
CA TYR A 184 -14.72 7.35 -7.55
C TYR A 184 -13.63 8.01 -6.72
N LEU A 185 -13.50 7.54 -5.48
CA LEU A 185 -12.35 7.75 -4.61
C LEU A 185 -11.52 6.47 -4.60
N PHE A 186 -10.27 6.57 -5.03
CA PHE A 186 -9.32 5.46 -5.02
C PHE A 186 -8.32 5.61 -3.90
N GLU A 187 -8.10 4.53 -3.15
CA GLU A 187 -7.15 4.49 -2.04
C GLU A 187 -5.72 4.62 -2.57
N ASN A 188 -4.92 5.44 -1.87
CA ASN A 188 -3.51 5.59 -2.19
C ASN A 188 -2.74 4.33 -1.76
N CYS A 189 -1.79 3.89 -2.59
CA CYS A 189 -1.04 2.67 -2.37
C CYS A 189 -0.35 2.51 -1.00
N PRO A 190 0.21 3.55 -0.34
CA PRO A 190 0.75 3.41 1.00
C PRO A 190 -0.26 2.85 2.01
N VAL A 191 -1.52 3.29 1.94
CA VAL A 191 -2.60 2.85 2.82
C VAL A 191 -2.93 1.38 2.54
N THR A 192 -3.04 1.00 1.27
CA THR A 192 -3.29 -0.39 0.89
C THR A 192 -2.17 -1.34 1.36
N ILE A 193 -0.90 -0.95 1.17
CA ILE A 193 0.26 -1.74 1.59
C ILE A 193 0.27 -1.91 3.10
N ALA A 194 0.09 -0.81 3.86
CA ALA A 194 0.04 -0.85 5.31
C ALA A 194 -1.13 -1.75 5.80
N ASN A 195 -2.30 -1.65 5.17
CA ASN A 195 -3.48 -2.46 5.47
C ASN A 195 -3.27 -3.96 5.22
N GLU A 196 -2.66 -4.35 4.11
CA GLU A 196 -2.39 -5.78 3.85
C GLU A 196 -1.34 -6.32 4.85
N PHE A 197 -0.38 -5.50 5.29
CA PHE A 197 0.55 -5.89 6.36
C PHE A 197 -0.17 -6.08 7.70
N ILE A 198 -0.96 -5.09 8.14
CA ILE A 198 -1.62 -5.14 9.46
C ILE A 198 -2.87 -6.02 9.50
N GLY A 199 -3.40 -6.44 8.34
CA GLY A 199 -4.60 -7.25 8.24
C GLY A 199 -4.48 -8.61 8.94
N SER A 200 -3.25 -9.14 9.05
CA SER A 200 -2.94 -10.33 9.83
C SER A 200 -3.27 -10.18 11.33
N TYR A 201 -3.17 -8.96 11.86
CA TYR A 201 -3.52 -8.59 13.24
C TYR A 201 -4.99 -8.19 13.42
N LYS A 202 -5.83 -8.37 12.38
CA LYS A 202 -7.25 -7.98 12.39
C LYS A 202 -7.48 -6.49 12.60
N MET A 203 -6.64 -5.67 11.98
CA MET A 203 -6.75 -4.22 11.99
C MET A 203 -6.81 -3.66 10.57
N LYS A 204 -7.33 -2.45 10.44
CA LYS A 204 -7.28 -1.64 9.22
C LYS A 204 -7.12 -0.16 9.58
N ILE A 205 -6.32 0.55 8.80
CA ILE A 205 -6.29 2.00 8.70
C ILE A 205 -7.37 2.39 7.70
N ASP A 206 -8.22 3.35 8.07
CA ASP A 206 -9.24 3.95 7.20
C ASP A 206 -9.26 5.46 7.45
N TYR A 207 -9.85 6.22 6.53
CA TYR A 207 -10.04 7.66 6.71
C TYR A 207 -11.45 7.93 7.21
N ASP A 208 -11.54 8.48 8.41
CA ASP A 208 -12.79 8.93 9.02
C ASP A 208 -13.19 10.25 8.37
N GLU A 209 -14.15 10.21 7.44
CA GLU A 209 -14.62 11.39 6.71
C GLU A 209 -15.35 12.40 7.61
N ILE A 210 -15.88 11.96 8.76
CA ILE A 210 -16.57 12.83 9.71
C ILE A 210 -15.55 13.67 10.47
N GLU A 211 -14.47 13.02 10.93
CA GLU A 211 -13.41 13.67 11.70
C GLU A 211 -12.34 14.32 10.80
N GLY A 212 -12.25 13.90 9.53
CA GLY A 212 -11.27 14.41 8.58
C GLY A 212 -9.85 13.87 8.80
N ARG A 213 -9.69 12.66 9.34
CA ARG A 213 -8.37 12.07 9.64
C ARG A 213 -8.33 10.56 9.55
N PHE A 214 -7.11 10.02 9.52
CA PHE A 214 -6.90 8.58 9.59
C PHE A 214 -7.22 8.02 10.98
N ALA A 215 -7.79 6.82 10.97
CA ALA A 215 -8.13 6.05 12.15
C ALA A 215 -7.78 4.58 11.96
N LEU A 216 -7.44 3.95 13.08
CA LEU A 216 -7.24 2.51 13.20
C LEU A 216 -8.53 1.86 13.69
N TYR A 217 -9.01 0.88 12.95
CA TYR A 217 -10.18 0.09 13.27
C TYR A 217 -9.83 -1.39 13.42
N SER A 218 -10.55 -2.05 14.31
CA SER A 218 -10.59 -3.52 14.35
C SER A 218 -11.44 -4.03 13.19
N THR A 219 -10.92 -4.97 12.40
CA THR A 219 -11.69 -5.60 11.31
C THR A 219 -12.62 -6.70 11.80
N LYS A 220 -12.50 -7.12 13.06
CA LYS A 220 -13.36 -8.15 13.67
C LYS A 220 -14.78 -7.63 13.91
N ASP A 221 -14.91 -6.37 14.32
CA ASP A 221 -16.14 -5.74 14.79
C ASP A 221 -16.33 -4.31 14.26
N GLN A 222 -15.45 -3.84 13.37
CA GLN A 222 -15.43 -2.47 12.82
C GLN A 222 -15.28 -1.36 13.88
N ARG A 223 -14.85 -1.71 15.09
CA ARG A 223 -14.71 -0.77 16.19
C ARG A 223 -13.49 0.13 15.97
N LEU A 224 -13.66 1.42 16.21
CA LEU A 224 -12.55 2.37 16.31
C LEU A 224 -11.62 1.95 17.47
N ILE A 225 -10.35 1.77 17.17
CA ILE A 225 -9.30 1.53 18.16
C ILE A 225 -8.73 2.87 18.61
N LYS A 226 -8.27 3.67 17.65
CA LYS A 226 -7.74 5.03 17.90
C LYS A 226 -7.71 5.85 16.61
N TYR A 227 -7.69 7.16 16.76
CA TYR A 227 -7.26 8.05 15.70
C TYR A 227 -5.73 8.02 15.59
N LEU A 228 -5.22 8.10 14.36
CA LEU A 228 -3.78 8.20 14.13
C LEU A 228 -3.33 9.64 14.34
N ASN A 229 -2.15 9.84 14.94
CA ASN A 229 -1.63 11.19 15.15
C ASN A 229 -1.52 11.93 13.82
N HIS A 230 -1.88 13.21 13.86
CA HIS A 230 -1.93 14.11 12.73
C HIS A 230 -1.38 15.48 13.17
N GLU A 231 -1.07 16.31 12.19
CA GLU A 231 -0.74 17.72 12.39
C GLU A 231 -1.84 18.60 11.81
N MET A 232 -1.96 19.83 12.31
CA MET A 232 -2.84 20.84 11.71
C MET A 232 -2.04 21.70 10.74
N GLN A 233 -2.32 21.59 9.45
CA GLN A 233 -1.68 22.40 8.41
C GLN A 233 -2.73 23.16 7.60
N GLY A 234 -2.67 24.49 7.64
CA GLY A 234 -3.62 25.34 6.89
C GLY A 234 -5.09 25.16 7.30
N GLY A 235 -5.36 24.70 8.52
CA GLY A 235 -6.71 24.42 9.02
C GLY A 235 -7.23 23.00 8.74
N TYR A 236 -6.40 22.12 8.19
CA TYR A 236 -6.75 20.72 7.88
C TYR A 236 -5.89 19.75 8.71
N GLU A 237 -6.49 18.65 9.14
CA GLU A 237 -5.77 17.53 9.76
C GLU A 237 -5.02 16.76 8.68
N VAL A 238 -3.70 16.63 8.82
CA VAL A 238 -2.81 16.01 7.83
C VAL A 238 -1.87 15.01 8.49
N VAL A 239 -1.41 14.01 7.72
CA VAL A 239 -0.37 13.08 8.17
C VAL A 239 0.95 13.44 7.48
N PRO A 240 1.91 14.08 8.18
CA PRO A 240 3.23 14.36 7.63
C PRO A 240 4.02 13.07 7.45
N ILE A 241 4.83 13.01 6.41
CA ILE A 241 5.66 11.83 6.11
C ILE A 241 6.93 11.87 6.96
N GLU A 242 7.18 10.79 7.70
CA GLU A 242 8.48 10.54 8.33
C GLU A 242 9.41 9.90 7.31
N PHE A 243 10.29 10.72 6.70
CA PHE A 243 11.25 10.24 5.71
C PHE A 243 12.36 9.39 6.35
N LYS A 244 12.49 8.15 5.87
CA LYS A 244 13.51 7.19 6.29
C LYS A 244 14.25 6.59 5.09
N THR A 245 15.39 5.98 5.40
CA THR A 245 16.15 5.18 4.44
C THR A 245 15.89 3.70 4.71
N PHE A 246 15.87 2.91 3.63
CA PHE A 246 15.54 1.50 3.70
C PHE A 246 16.60 0.66 2.99
N ARG A 247 16.65 -0.63 3.32
CA ARG A 247 17.55 -1.56 2.62
C ARG A 247 17.10 -1.68 1.16
N ARG A 248 18.02 -1.39 0.24
CA ARG A 248 17.76 -1.31 -1.20
C ARG A 248 18.72 -2.19 -2.01
N PHE A 249 18.22 -2.80 -3.07
CA PHE A 249 19.01 -3.49 -4.09
C PHE A 249 18.58 -3.05 -5.50
N SER A 250 19.51 -3.10 -6.44
CA SER A 250 19.13 -3.09 -7.86
C SER A 250 18.46 -4.41 -8.23
N GLY A 251 17.57 -4.38 -9.22
CA GLY A 251 16.91 -5.58 -9.75
C GLY A 251 17.90 -6.66 -10.19
N LYS A 252 18.99 -6.26 -10.87
CA LYS A 252 20.07 -7.17 -11.26
C LYS A 252 20.73 -7.82 -10.05
N ALA A 253 21.20 -7.03 -9.08
CA ALA A 253 21.87 -7.55 -7.89
C ALA A 253 20.94 -8.48 -7.09
N PHE A 254 19.65 -8.15 -7.01
CA PHE A 254 18.66 -8.99 -6.35
C PHE A 254 18.47 -10.33 -7.08
N LEU A 255 18.50 -10.35 -8.41
CA LEU A 255 18.34 -11.58 -9.19
C LEU A 255 19.58 -12.49 -9.10
N GLU A 256 20.78 -11.92 -9.20
CA GLU A 256 22.04 -12.67 -9.25
C GLU A 256 22.50 -13.21 -7.88
N ASN A 257 22.31 -12.44 -6.81
CA ASN A 257 22.88 -12.77 -5.51
C ASN A 257 21.91 -13.52 -4.59
N GLU A 258 22.38 -14.48 -3.82
CA GLU A 258 21.58 -15.01 -2.71
C GLU A 258 21.44 -13.94 -1.61
N ILE A 259 20.19 -13.67 -1.23
CA ILE A 259 19.87 -12.69 -0.19
C ILE A 259 19.20 -13.44 0.94
N GLN A 260 19.81 -13.35 2.12
CA GLN A 260 19.23 -13.84 3.36
C GLN A 260 18.63 -12.68 4.15
N ILE A 261 17.36 -12.80 4.49
CA ILE A 261 16.62 -11.91 5.37
C ILE A 261 15.63 -12.72 6.20
N ASP A 262 15.20 -12.17 7.32
CA ASP A 262 14.12 -12.76 8.12
C ASP A 262 12.79 -12.71 7.36
N PRO A 263 11.83 -13.61 7.65
CA PRO A 263 10.48 -13.53 7.12
C PRO A 263 9.72 -12.26 7.48
N GLY A 264 8.67 -11.99 6.71
CA GLY A 264 7.67 -10.98 7.04
C GLY A 264 7.97 -9.56 6.57
N TYR A 265 8.94 -9.37 5.66
CA TYR A 265 9.19 -8.07 5.04
C TYR A 265 8.09 -7.64 4.07
N ILE A 266 7.92 -6.32 3.94
CA ILE A 266 7.22 -5.68 2.82
C ILE A 266 8.25 -5.45 1.72
N PHE A 267 8.00 -6.01 0.53
CA PHE A 267 8.85 -5.79 -0.64
C PHE A 267 8.21 -4.78 -1.58
N ILE A 268 8.96 -3.74 -1.94
CA ILE A 268 8.57 -2.74 -2.93
C ILE A 268 9.46 -2.96 -4.16
N ILE A 269 8.88 -3.50 -5.23
CA ILE A 269 9.52 -3.62 -6.54
C ILE A 269 9.14 -2.39 -7.34
N ASN A 270 10.12 -1.53 -7.60
CA ASN A 270 9.89 -0.25 -8.25
C ASN A 270 10.48 -0.27 -9.66
N THR A 271 9.60 -0.16 -10.67
CA THR A 271 10.01 -0.08 -12.08
C THR A 271 9.97 1.35 -12.62
N LEU A 272 9.80 2.34 -11.75
CA LEU A 272 9.80 3.76 -12.13
C LEU A 272 11.09 4.41 -11.66
N ASP A 273 11.91 4.85 -12.60
CA ASP A 273 13.00 5.76 -12.31
C ASP A 273 12.48 7.20 -12.23
N LYS A 274 11.91 7.54 -11.07
CA LYS A 274 11.42 8.89 -10.75
C LYS A 274 11.93 9.29 -9.38
N SER A 275 12.38 10.53 -9.28
CA SER A 275 12.78 11.17 -8.02
C SER A 275 11.82 12.30 -7.70
N PHE A 276 11.67 12.58 -6.40
CA PHE A 276 10.83 13.64 -5.90
C PHE A 276 11.58 14.53 -4.94
N LYS A 277 11.26 15.81 -5.00
CA LYS A 277 11.67 16.76 -3.98
C LYS A 277 10.90 16.50 -2.69
N VAL A 278 11.59 16.54 -1.58
CA VAL A 278 11.04 16.43 -0.22
C VAL A 278 11.56 17.60 0.63
N PRO A 279 10.99 17.86 1.83
CA PRO A 279 11.43 18.95 2.68
C PRO A 279 12.95 18.98 2.90
N LEU A 280 13.49 20.17 3.16
CA LEU A 280 14.93 20.45 3.24
C LEU A 280 15.68 20.31 1.91
N ASN A 281 14.99 20.49 0.77
CA ASN A 281 15.55 20.43 -0.59
C ASN A 281 16.31 19.13 -0.90
N ARG A 282 15.86 18.00 -0.33
CA ARG A 282 16.40 16.69 -0.69
C ARG A 282 15.62 16.14 -1.88
N GLU A 283 16.30 15.38 -2.73
CA GLU A 283 15.66 14.54 -3.73
C GLU A 283 15.84 13.08 -3.32
N ILE A 284 14.76 12.32 -3.35
CA ILE A 284 14.76 10.89 -3.04
C ILE A 284 13.93 10.12 -4.07
N SER A 285 14.18 8.83 -4.23
CA SER A 285 13.46 8.02 -5.22
C SER A 285 11.98 7.86 -4.84
N ASN A 286 11.12 7.64 -5.84
CA ASN A 286 9.71 7.33 -5.63
C ASN A 286 9.50 6.12 -4.71
N SER A 287 10.36 5.11 -4.81
CA SER A 287 10.30 3.92 -3.96
C SER A 287 10.60 4.26 -2.49
N GLU A 288 11.55 5.16 -2.22
CA GLU A 288 11.85 5.63 -0.86
C GLU A 288 10.74 6.52 -0.29
N VAL A 289 10.11 7.37 -1.12
CA VAL A 289 8.92 8.12 -0.72
C VAL A 289 7.81 7.15 -0.30
N LEU A 290 7.48 6.19 -1.15
CA LEU A 290 6.42 5.20 -0.88
C LEU A 290 6.72 4.40 0.39
N ALA A 291 7.95 3.92 0.55
CA ALA A 291 8.38 3.19 1.73
C ALA A 291 8.25 4.04 3.00
N SER A 292 8.63 5.33 2.94
CA SER A 292 8.48 6.28 4.05
C SER A 292 7.02 6.52 4.41
N MET A 293 6.12 6.64 3.42
CA MET A 293 4.67 6.76 3.67
C MET A 293 4.11 5.51 4.36
N VAL A 294 4.49 4.31 3.89
CA VAL A 294 4.07 3.03 4.51
C VAL A 294 4.59 2.94 5.95
N TYR A 295 5.88 3.21 6.14
CA TYR A 295 6.49 3.23 7.47
C TYR A 295 5.76 4.20 8.41
N THR A 296 5.48 5.43 7.96
CA THR A 296 4.79 6.46 8.74
C THR A 296 3.44 5.94 9.24
N LEU A 297 2.64 5.32 8.36
CA LEU A 297 1.34 4.76 8.74
C LEU A 297 1.48 3.62 9.77
N LEU A 298 2.43 2.72 9.58
CA LEU A 298 2.68 1.62 10.52
C LEU A 298 3.20 2.10 11.87
N ASP A 299 4.05 3.11 11.86
CA ASP A 299 4.57 3.77 13.05
C ASP A 299 3.45 4.41 13.87
N LEU A 300 2.56 5.16 13.23
CA LEU A 300 1.37 5.74 13.84
C LEU A 300 0.40 4.69 14.39
N VAL A 301 0.24 3.56 13.70
CA VAL A 301 -0.53 2.43 14.23
C VAL A 301 0.09 1.92 15.53
N SER A 302 1.41 1.88 15.65
CA SER A 302 2.10 1.32 16.81
C SER A 302 2.25 2.27 18.02
N LYS A 303 2.14 3.59 17.81
CA LYS A 303 2.25 4.63 18.85
C LYS A 303 0.91 4.90 19.52
#